data_AF-A0A1Q5XGL4-F1
#
_entry.id   AF-A0A1Q5XGL4-F1
#
_cell.length_a   1.000
_cell.length_b   1.000
_cell.length_c   1.000
_cell.angle_alpha   90.00
_cell.angle_beta   90.00
_cell.angle_gamma   90.00
#
_symmetry.space_group_name_H-M   'P 1'
#
loop_
_entity.id
_entity.type
_entity.pdbx_description
1 polymer ?
#
loop_
_entity_poly.entity_id
_entity_poly.type
_entity_poly.pdbx_seq_one_letter_code
_entity_poly.pdbx_strand_id
1 'polypeptide(L)'
;MLRREKGGNGIEGTGKIDNTPPASKQTEFASSYEARLSQTPAPENPKVGFEGTRGESKCILKPPPDPEVQKVLEEAGIDGIQYNNAVPDFSPVAKAQVEIEYMLGGKGTYGGKARRENFIQTDSKLAEQLNSSPELARQFGMESGKISARDIKIYREKNNLTWHELNDVKTMQLVPTNINSTFGHLGGVGEINAGAFEPGGFAK
;
A
#
# COMPACT_ATOMS: atom_id res chain seq x y z
N MET A 1 42.62 42.06 19.55
CA MET A 1 42.43 41.29 18.30
C MET A 1 42.58 39.82 18.64
N LEU A 2 41.50 39.14 19.05
CA LEU A 2 41.47 37.68 19.20
C LEU A 2 40.18 37.17 18.55
N ARG A 3 40.35 36.29 17.56
CA ARG A 3 39.31 35.73 16.69
C ARG A 3 38.54 34.65 17.44
N ARG A 4 37.22 34.66 17.29
CA ARG A 4 36.30 33.57 17.66
C ARG A 4 36.54 32.37 16.76
N GLU A 5 36.70 31.19 17.35
CA GLU A 5 36.62 29.91 16.65
C GLU A 5 35.16 29.61 16.31
N LYS A 6 34.91 29.27 15.04
CA LYS A 6 33.63 28.76 14.55
C LYS A 6 33.67 27.23 14.71
N GLY A 7 32.81 26.69 15.56
CA GLY A 7 32.46 25.26 15.54
C GLY A 7 31.61 24.97 14.31
N GLY A 8 32.14 24.13 13.41
CA GLY A 8 31.49 23.71 12.18
C GLY A 8 30.40 22.66 12.42
N ASN A 9 29.29 22.84 11.70
CA ASN A 9 28.27 21.82 11.46
C ASN A 9 28.89 20.57 10.84
N GLY A 10 28.71 19.43 11.50
CA GLY A 10 28.78 18.11 10.87
C GLY A 10 27.38 17.51 10.91
N ILE A 11 26.60 17.69 9.84
CA ILE A 11 25.41 16.87 9.59
C ILE A 11 25.93 15.71 8.74
N GLU A 12 26.21 14.58 9.39
CA GLU A 12 26.58 13.33 8.73
C GLU A 12 25.35 12.56 8.28
N GLY A 13 25.45 11.97 7.08
CA GLY A 13 24.88 10.66 6.83
C GLY A 13 23.60 10.63 6.02
N THR A 14 23.73 10.78 4.70
CA THR A 14 22.77 10.30 3.70
C THR A 14 22.50 8.81 3.89
N GLY A 15 21.40 8.47 4.57
CA GLY A 15 20.85 7.11 4.54
C GLY A 15 20.46 6.77 3.11
N LYS A 16 21.02 5.70 2.54
CA LYS A 16 20.54 5.14 1.28
C LYS A 16 19.06 4.82 1.47
N ILE A 17 18.19 5.49 0.70
CA ILE A 17 16.77 5.17 0.67
C ILE A 17 16.67 3.76 0.09
N ASP A 18 16.31 2.81 0.93
CA ASP A 18 16.04 1.44 0.53
C ASP A 18 14.71 1.39 -0.25
N ASN A 19 14.83 1.46 -1.58
CA ASN A 19 13.73 1.46 -2.54
C ASN A 19 13.05 0.09 -2.69
N THR A 20 13.43 -0.90 -1.89
CA THR A 20 12.76 -2.21 -1.90
C THR A 20 11.28 -2.01 -1.55
N PRO A 21 10.33 -2.57 -2.33
CA PRO A 21 8.91 -2.49 -2.04
C PRO A 21 8.58 -2.98 -0.62
N PRO A 22 7.73 -2.29 0.16
CA PRO A 22 7.40 -2.73 1.53
C PRO A 22 6.89 -4.17 1.59
N ALA A 23 6.05 -4.56 0.62
CA ALA A 23 5.55 -5.94 0.49
C ALA A 23 6.67 -6.98 0.34
N SER A 24 7.79 -6.62 -0.29
CA SER A 24 8.95 -7.50 -0.49
C SER A 24 9.93 -7.52 0.69
N LYS A 25 9.84 -6.56 1.62
CA LYS A 25 10.62 -6.56 2.87
C LYS A 25 10.06 -7.50 3.93
N GLN A 26 8.78 -7.84 3.83
CA GLN A 26 8.10 -8.62 4.85
C GLN A 26 8.39 -10.11 4.71
N THR A 27 8.97 -10.67 5.77
CA THR A 27 9.29 -12.11 5.88
C THR A 27 8.45 -12.82 6.93
N GLU A 28 7.77 -12.07 7.80
CA GLU A 28 6.97 -12.60 8.91
C GLU A 28 5.50 -12.20 8.75
N PHE A 29 4.59 -13.15 9.01
CA PHE A 29 3.15 -13.00 8.84
C PHE A 29 2.43 -13.72 9.98
N ALA A 30 1.31 -13.17 10.44
CA ALA A 30 0.46 -13.86 11.41
C ALA A 30 -0.40 -14.93 10.72
N SER A 31 -0.79 -14.66 9.47
CA SER A 31 -1.48 -15.62 8.62
C SER A 31 -0.54 -16.75 8.15
N SER A 32 -1.11 -17.94 7.92
CA SER A 32 -0.38 -19.00 7.22
C SER A 32 -0.20 -18.66 5.74
N TYR A 33 0.80 -19.25 5.10
CA TYR A 33 1.00 -19.09 3.65
C TYR A 33 -0.24 -19.54 2.86
N GLU A 34 -0.86 -20.66 3.24
CA GLU A 34 -2.08 -21.18 2.61
C GLU A 34 -3.25 -20.21 2.74
N ALA A 35 -3.38 -19.54 3.89
CA ALA A 35 -4.41 -18.53 4.10
C ALA A 35 -4.23 -17.35 3.12
N ARG A 36 -3.00 -16.87 2.92
CA ARG A 36 -2.71 -15.83 1.91
C ARG A 36 -2.93 -16.34 0.50
N LEU A 37 -2.40 -17.52 0.17
CA LEU A 37 -2.55 -18.16 -1.13
C LEU A 37 -4.02 -18.33 -1.52
N SER A 38 -4.89 -18.67 -0.57
CA SER A 38 -6.34 -18.81 -0.79
C SER A 38 -7.02 -17.54 -1.27
N GLN A 39 -6.45 -16.37 -0.98
CA GLN A 39 -6.98 -15.06 -1.39
C GLN A 39 -6.35 -14.53 -2.69
N THR A 40 -5.30 -15.18 -3.20
CA THR A 40 -4.73 -14.86 -4.52
C THR A 40 -5.64 -15.33 -5.65
N PRO A 41 -5.52 -14.77 -6.88
CA PRO A 41 -6.28 -15.28 -8.03
C PRO A 41 -6.17 -16.80 -8.18
N ALA A 42 -7.32 -17.46 -8.30
CA ALA A 42 -7.39 -18.91 -8.50
C ALA A 42 -6.78 -19.31 -9.86
N PRO A 43 -6.27 -20.56 -10.01
CA PRO A 43 -5.76 -21.06 -11.29
C PRO A 43 -6.75 -20.89 -12.46
N GLU A 44 -8.03 -21.14 -12.20
CA GLU A 44 -9.16 -21.03 -13.12
C GLU A 44 -9.72 -19.61 -13.28
N ASN A 45 -9.08 -18.58 -12.69
CA ASN A 45 -9.53 -17.21 -12.79
C ASN A 45 -9.62 -16.78 -14.28
N PRO A 46 -10.77 -16.23 -14.75
CA PRO A 46 -10.95 -15.93 -16.16
C PRO A 46 -10.19 -14.68 -16.63
N LYS A 47 -9.76 -13.80 -15.72
CA LYS A 47 -9.18 -12.48 -16.04
C LYS A 47 -7.66 -12.44 -15.94
N VAL A 48 -7.07 -13.20 -15.02
CA VAL A 48 -5.63 -13.19 -14.75
C VAL A 48 -5.08 -14.60 -14.57
N GLY A 49 -3.77 -14.75 -14.73
CA GLY A 49 -3.05 -16.00 -14.53
C GLY A 49 -1.61 -15.76 -14.09
N PHE A 50 -1.03 -16.73 -13.40
CA PHE A 50 0.38 -16.70 -13.01
C PHE A 50 1.25 -17.30 -14.12
N GLU A 51 2.37 -16.63 -14.44
CA GLU A 51 3.34 -17.16 -15.42
C GLU A 51 4.15 -18.34 -14.86
N GLY A 52 4.23 -18.47 -13.53
CA GLY A 52 4.89 -19.57 -12.85
C GLY A 52 4.09 -20.04 -11.64
N THR A 53 4.79 -20.34 -10.54
CA THR A 53 4.16 -20.80 -9.29
C THR A 53 3.18 -19.75 -8.76
N ARG A 54 1.92 -20.15 -8.54
CA ARG A 54 0.88 -19.29 -7.95
C ARG A 54 1.34 -18.76 -6.60
N GLY A 55 1.25 -17.44 -6.41
CA GLY A 55 1.67 -16.75 -5.19
C GLY A 55 3.17 -16.42 -5.12
N GLU A 56 3.99 -16.93 -6.04
CA GLU A 56 5.46 -16.76 -6.05
C GLU A 56 5.99 -16.29 -7.42
N SER A 57 5.11 -15.81 -8.29
CA SER A 57 5.45 -15.36 -9.64
C SER A 57 4.57 -14.20 -10.08
N LYS A 58 4.90 -13.63 -11.24
CA LYS A 58 4.13 -12.55 -11.85
C LYS A 58 2.75 -13.05 -12.28
N CYS A 59 1.72 -12.32 -11.88
CA CYS A 59 0.34 -12.50 -12.30
C CYS A 59 0.03 -11.49 -13.42
N ILE A 60 -0.40 -11.98 -14.58
CA ILE A 60 -0.64 -11.20 -15.81
C ILE A 60 -2.11 -11.27 -16.23
N LEU A 61 -2.55 -10.31 -17.03
CA LEU A 61 -3.88 -10.32 -17.66
C LEU A 61 -3.98 -11.45 -18.71
N LYS A 62 -5.11 -12.16 -18.71
CA LYS A 62 -5.44 -13.14 -19.76
C LYS A 62 -6.05 -12.43 -20.97
N PRO A 63 -5.80 -12.90 -22.21
CA PRO A 63 -6.51 -12.40 -23.38
C PRO A 63 -7.99 -12.83 -23.41
N PRO A 64 -8.93 -11.95 -23.82
CA PRO A 64 -8.74 -10.51 -24.03
C PRO A 64 -8.60 -9.78 -22.68
N PRO A 65 -7.65 -8.83 -22.55
CA PRO A 65 -7.43 -8.12 -21.30
C PRO A 65 -8.58 -7.18 -20.95
N ASP A 66 -8.77 -6.93 -19.66
CA ASP A 66 -9.59 -5.82 -19.18
C ASP A 66 -8.87 -4.50 -19.54
N PRO A 67 -9.45 -3.63 -20.39
CA PRO A 67 -8.74 -2.47 -20.94
C PRO A 67 -8.37 -1.44 -19.86
N GLU A 68 -9.18 -1.30 -18.80
CA GLU A 68 -8.90 -0.33 -17.74
C GLU A 68 -7.80 -0.81 -16.82
N VAL A 69 -7.70 -2.13 -16.57
CA VAL A 69 -6.58 -2.71 -15.82
C VAL A 69 -5.30 -2.66 -16.65
N GLN A 70 -5.39 -3.02 -17.93
CA GLN A 70 -4.25 -2.99 -18.85
C GLN A 70 -3.63 -1.60 -18.92
N LYS A 71 -4.46 -0.57 -19.12
CA LYS A 71 -4.00 0.82 -19.17
C LYS A 71 -3.20 1.23 -17.93
N VAL A 72 -3.65 0.85 -16.74
CA VAL A 72 -2.95 1.16 -15.48
C VAL A 72 -1.56 0.48 -15.42
N LEU A 73 -1.47 -0.77 -15.87
CA LEU A 73 -0.19 -1.50 -15.92
C LEU A 73 0.76 -0.87 -16.93
N GLU A 74 0.26 -0.53 -18.13
CA GLU A 74 1.04 0.13 -19.19
C GLU A 74 1.54 1.52 -18.76
N GLU A 75 0.69 2.34 -18.12
CA GLU A 75 1.09 3.64 -17.56
C GLU A 75 2.18 3.52 -16.49
N ALA A 76 2.22 2.40 -15.76
CA ALA A 76 3.26 2.09 -14.79
C ALA A 76 4.49 1.40 -15.41
N GLY A 77 4.46 1.10 -16.72
CA GLY A 77 5.56 0.42 -17.42
C GLY A 77 5.74 -1.05 -17.03
N ILE A 78 4.67 -1.71 -16.57
CA ILE A 78 4.64 -3.12 -16.18
C ILE A 78 3.58 -3.88 -16.97
N ASP A 79 3.69 -5.21 -17.02
CA ASP A 79 2.76 -6.11 -17.74
C ASP A 79 1.99 -7.06 -16.79
N GLY A 80 2.22 -6.94 -15.49
CA GLY A 80 1.61 -7.76 -14.46
C GLY A 80 2.08 -7.37 -13.05
N ILE A 81 1.53 -8.03 -12.04
CA ILE A 81 1.87 -7.81 -10.63
C ILE A 81 2.70 -8.98 -10.12
N GLN A 82 3.87 -8.68 -9.56
CA GLN A 82 4.70 -9.69 -8.92
C GLN A 82 4.08 -10.11 -7.58
N TYR A 83 4.03 -11.42 -7.34
CA TYR A 83 3.71 -11.98 -6.03
C TYR A 83 4.95 -12.64 -5.42
N ASN A 84 5.07 -12.53 -4.11
CA ASN A 84 6.03 -13.25 -3.28
C ASN A 84 5.36 -13.57 -1.95
N ASN A 85 5.52 -14.79 -1.41
CA ASN A 85 4.81 -15.24 -0.21
C ASN A 85 3.27 -15.06 -0.30
N ALA A 86 2.71 -15.19 -1.51
CA ALA A 86 1.31 -14.93 -1.83
C ALA A 86 0.82 -13.50 -1.54
N VAL A 87 1.73 -12.52 -1.48
CA VAL A 87 1.43 -11.09 -1.33
C VAL A 87 1.77 -10.36 -2.63
N PRO A 88 0.85 -9.54 -3.19
CA PRO A 88 1.13 -8.74 -4.38
C PRO A 88 1.98 -7.52 -4.06
N ASP A 89 2.87 -7.16 -4.97
CA ASP A 89 3.55 -5.87 -4.95
C ASP A 89 2.82 -4.85 -5.84
N PHE A 90 2.07 -3.94 -5.20
CA PHE A 90 1.42 -2.82 -5.88
C PHE A 90 2.26 -1.54 -5.92
N SER A 91 3.50 -1.56 -5.44
CA SER A 91 4.35 -0.37 -5.40
C SER A 91 4.52 0.33 -6.76
N PRO A 92 4.64 -0.38 -7.90
CA PRO A 92 4.72 0.27 -9.23
C PRO A 92 3.47 1.06 -9.62
N VAL A 93 2.30 0.74 -9.07
CA VAL A 93 1.02 1.41 -9.37
C VAL A 93 0.51 2.30 -8.23
N ALA A 94 1.23 2.33 -7.10
CA ALA A 94 0.87 3.12 -5.94
C ALA A 94 1.05 4.62 -6.23
N LYS A 95 0.02 5.42 -5.90
CA LYS A 95 0.03 6.88 -6.04
C LYS A 95 0.59 7.58 -4.81
N ALA A 96 0.47 6.95 -3.65
CA ALA A 96 1.03 7.42 -2.39
C ALA A 96 1.23 6.25 -1.43
N GLN A 97 2.06 6.46 -0.42
CA GLN A 97 2.25 5.55 0.69
C GLN A 97 2.42 6.35 1.98
N VAL A 98 1.73 5.93 3.04
CA VAL A 98 1.85 6.51 4.38
C VAL A 98 1.85 5.40 5.43
N GLU A 99 2.36 5.70 6.62
CA GLU A 99 2.22 4.85 7.79
C GLU A 99 1.12 5.39 8.71
N ILE A 100 0.28 4.49 9.24
CA ILE A 100 -0.74 4.80 10.24
C ILE A 100 -0.31 4.29 11.62
N GLU A 101 -0.87 4.89 12.67
CA GLU A 101 -0.49 4.60 14.05
C GLU A 101 -0.91 3.19 14.48
N TYR A 102 -2.10 2.76 14.04
CA TYR A 102 -2.62 1.43 14.28
C TYR A 102 -3.57 1.03 13.16
N MET A 103 -3.59 -0.27 12.84
CA MET A 103 -4.54 -0.87 11.92
C MET A 103 -5.57 -1.68 12.69
N LEU A 104 -6.85 -1.41 12.42
CA LEU A 104 -7.95 -2.18 13.00
C LEU A 104 -8.37 -3.33 12.08
N GLY A 105 -8.71 -4.45 12.71
CA GLY A 105 -9.32 -5.61 12.07
C GLY A 105 -10.75 -5.85 12.55
N GLY A 106 -11.38 -6.89 12.02
CA GLY A 106 -12.73 -7.30 12.36
C GLY A 106 -13.38 -8.11 11.24
N LYS A 107 -14.49 -8.76 11.56
CA LYS A 107 -15.33 -9.51 10.60
C LYS A 107 -16.74 -8.91 10.53
N GLY A 108 -17.42 -9.09 9.41
CA GLY A 108 -18.78 -8.56 9.19
C GLY A 108 -18.87 -7.06 9.43
N THR A 109 -19.89 -6.62 10.20
CA THR A 109 -20.10 -5.21 10.54
C THR A 109 -18.89 -4.55 11.21
N TYR A 110 -18.16 -5.28 12.07
CA TYR A 110 -16.97 -4.75 12.73
C TYR A 110 -15.80 -4.58 11.76
N GLY A 111 -15.67 -5.47 10.76
CA GLY A 111 -14.70 -5.30 9.68
C GLY A 111 -14.98 -4.04 8.84
N GLY A 112 -16.24 -3.77 8.53
CA GLY A 112 -16.63 -2.54 7.82
C GLY A 112 -16.33 -1.26 8.60
N LYS A 113 -16.53 -1.27 9.93
CA LYS A 113 -16.15 -0.16 10.82
C LYS A 113 -14.63 0.01 10.89
N ALA A 114 -13.89 -1.07 11.13
CA ALA A 114 -12.44 -1.07 11.19
C ALA A 114 -11.80 -0.48 9.92
N ARG A 115 -12.24 -0.93 8.74
CA ARG A 115 -11.79 -0.38 7.46
C ARG A 115 -12.03 1.13 7.36
N ARG A 116 -13.20 1.61 7.78
CA ARG A 116 -13.52 3.03 7.74
C ARG A 116 -12.59 3.85 8.63
N GLU A 117 -12.30 3.37 9.84
CA GLU A 117 -11.37 4.04 10.76
C GLU A 117 -9.94 4.05 10.19
N ASN A 118 -9.46 2.94 9.63
CA ASN A 118 -8.17 2.89 8.95
C ASN A 118 -8.10 3.95 7.84
N PHE A 119 -9.16 4.05 7.02
CA PHE A 119 -9.23 5.02 5.92
C PHE A 119 -9.21 6.47 6.42
N ILE A 120 -9.91 6.80 7.51
CA ILE A 120 -9.94 8.15 8.09
C ILE A 120 -8.54 8.57 8.57
N GLN A 121 -7.84 7.68 9.26
CA GLN A 121 -6.46 7.91 9.70
C GLN A 121 -5.55 8.14 8.50
N THR A 122 -5.66 7.29 7.49
CA THR A 122 -4.82 7.34 6.29
C THR A 122 -5.05 8.60 5.46
N ASP A 123 -6.32 9.00 5.29
CA ASP A 123 -6.69 10.25 4.61
C ASP A 123 -6.08 11.47 5.32
N SER A 124 -6.01 11.44 6.65
CA SER A 124 -5.40 12.50 7.45
C SER A 124 -3.88 12.54 7.27
N LYS A 125 -3.21 11.37 7.30
CA LYS A 125 -1.76 11.27 7.09
C LYS A 125 -1.33 11.71 5.69
N LEU A 126 -2.07 11.34 4.64
CA LEU A 126 -1.75 11.83 3.29
C LEU A 126 -1.97 13.35 3.20
N ALA A 127 -3.02 13.89 3.81
CA ALA A 127 -3.24 15.34 3.83
C ALA A 127 -2.05 16.09 4.50
N GLU A 128 -1.56 15.59 5.64
CA GLU A 128 -0.35 16.12 6.31
C GLU A 128 0.88 16.09 5.39
N GLN A 129 1.10 14.96 4.71
CA GLN A 129 2.22 14.79 3.77
C GLN A 129 2.14 15.76 2.59
N LEU A 130 0.97 15.90 1.96
CA LEU A 130 0.76 16.83 0.84
C LEU A 130 0.88 18.29 1.28
N ASN A 131 0.38 18.64 2.47
CA ASN A 131 0.52 19.99 3.01
C ASN A 131 1.98 20.36 3.33
N SER A 132 2.82 19.35 3.58
CA SER A 132 4.25 19.54 3.88
C SER A 132 5.13 19.55 2.62
N SER A 133 4.59 19.24 1.43
CA SER A 133 5.33 19.25 0.17
C SER A 133 4.47 19.80 -0.99
N PRO A 134 4.71 21.06 -1.42
CA PRO A 134 4.05 21.65 -2.58
C PRO A 134 4.24 20.84 -3.86
N GLU A 135 5.42 20.24 -4.06
CA GLU A 135 5.73 19.42 -5.22
C GLU A 135 4.86 18.17 -5.27
N LEU A 136 4.70 17.48 -4.13
CA LEU A 136 3.84 16.30 -4.03
C LEU A 136 2.38 16.68 -4.18
N ALA A 137 1.91 17.75 -3.52
CA ALA A 137 0.55 18.26 -3.71
C ALA A 137 0.23 18.53 -5.20
N ARG A 138 1.17 19.12 -5.94
CA ARG A 138 1.01 19.37 -7.38
C ARG A 138 0.86 18.09 -8.21
N GLN A 139 1.53 16.99 -7.84
CA GLN A 139 1.35 15.69 -8.51
C GLN A 139 -0.08 15.15 -8.35
N PHE A 140 -0.74 15.52 -7.25
CA PHE A 140 -2.16 15.22 -6.99
C PHE A 140 -3.12 16.25 -7.61
N GLY A 141 -2.60 17.29 -8.28
CA GLY A 141 -3.40 18.41 -8.78
C GLY A 141 -4.00 19.26 -7.64
N MET A 142 -3.34 19.31 -6.50
CA MET A 142 -3.75 20.04 -5.29
C MET A 142 -2.77 21.16 -4.94
N GLU A 143 -3.24 22.12 -4.15
CA GLU A 143 -2.43 23.18 -3.55
C GLU A 143 -2.15 22.84 -2.08
N SER A 144 -0.88 22.83 -1.67
CA SER A 144 -0.45 22.52 -0.29
C SER A 144 -0.85 23.61 0.71
N GLY A 145 -1.07 23.22 1.96
CA GLY A 145 -1.21 24.12 3.12
C GLY A 145 -2.62 24.13 3.75
N LYS A 146 -3.63 23.65 3.02
CA LYS A 146 -5.03 23.59 3.49
C LYS A 146 -5.77 22.31 3.10
N ILE A 147 -5.05 21.28 2.62
CA ILE A 147 -5.63 20.01 2.24
C ILE A 147 -6.15 19.31 3.50
N SER A 148 -7.40 18.89 3.50
CA SER A 148 -8.02 18.14 4.60
C SER A 148 -8.15 16.66 4.27
N ALA A 149 -8.36 15.82 5.28
CA ALA A 149 -8.70 14.41 5.09
C ALA A 149 -9.95 14.21 4.19
N ARG A 150 -10.90 15.15 4.25
CA ARG A 150 -12.10 15.12 3.39
C ARG A 150 -11.73 15.35 1.91
N ASP A 151 -10.79 16.24 1.63
CA ASP A 151 -10.32 16.49 0.27
C ASP A 151 -9.62 15.25 -0.30
N ILE A 152 -8.83 14.55 0.51
CA ILE A 152 -8.23 13.27 0.13
C ILE A 152 -9.30 12.23 -0.17
N LYS A 153 -10.31 12.06 0.70
CA LYS A 153 -11.42 11.14 0.46
C LYS A 153 -12.11 11.42 -0.88
N ILE A 154 -12.45 12.69 -1.14
CA ILE A 154 -13.10 13.11 -2.40
C ILE A 154 -12.18 12.81 -3.60
N TYR A 155 -10.89 13.09 -3.47
CA TYR A 155 -9.91 12.76 -4.50
C TYR A 155 -9.88 11.27 -4.81
N ARG A 156 -9.85 10.41 -3.79
CA ARG A 156 -9.86 8.95 -3.98
C ARG A 156 -11.11 8.47 -4.70
N GLU A 157 -12.28 8.93 -4.26
CA GLU A 157 -13.56 8.57 -4.87
C GLU A 157 -13.64 9.03 -6.34
N LYS A 158 -13.23 10.27 -6.64
CA LYS A 158 -13.21 10.81 -8.00
C LYS A 158 -12.26 10.08 -8.94
N ASN A 159 -11.13 9.59 -8.42
CA ASN A 159 -10.09 8.93 -9.21
C ASN A 159 -10.15 7.39 -9.11
N ASN A 160 -11.22 6.83 -8.55
CA ASN A 160 -11.39 5.38 -8.36
C ASN A 160 -10.21 4.71 -7.62
N LEU A 161 -9.69 5.36 -6.58
CA LEU A 161 -8.57 4.87 -5.77
C LEU A 161 -9.06 4.31 -4.42
N THR A 162 -8.32 3.35 -3.89
CA THR A 162 -8.58 2.73 -2.59
C THR A 162 -7.29 2.63 -1.78
N TRP A 163 -7.42 2.65 -0.46
CA TRP A 163 -6.29 2.29 0.39
C TRP A 163 -6.15 0.77 0.45
N HIS A 164 -4.95 0.30 0.13
CA HIS A 164 -4.49 -1.06 0.35
C HIS A 164 -3.77 -1.09 1.71
N GLU A 165 -4.36 -1.80 2.67
CA GLU A 165 -3.74 -2.15 3.95
C GLU A 165 -2.67 -3.22 3.75
N LEU A 166 -1.37 -2.90 3.92
CA LEU A 166 -0.29 -3.88 3.72
C LEU A 166 -0.17 -4.84 4.91
N ASN A 167 0.42 -6.01 4.65
CA ASN A 167 0.57 -7.10 5.63
C ASN A 167 1.45 -6.75 6.84
N ASP A 168 2.21 -5.66 6.80
CA ASP A 168 3.02 -5.17 7.93
C ASP A 168 2.17 -4.47 9.02
N VAL A 169 0.86 -4.39 8.78
CA VAL A 169 -0.18 -3.78 9.62
C VAL A 169 0.04 -2.31 9.97
N LYS A 170 0.86 -1.61 9.20
CA LYS A 170 1.24 -0.21 9.44
C LYS A 170 1.21 0.63 8.19
N THR A 171 1.63 0.06 7.06
CA THR A 171 1.73 0.76 5.80
C THR A 171 0.41 0.73 5.04
N MET A 172 0.05 1.88 4.48
CA MET A 172 -1.11 2.06 3.63
C MET A 172 -0.65 2.58 2.28
N GLN A 173 -1.04 1.90 1.19
CA GLN A 173 -0.76 2.34 -0.17
C GLN A 173 -2.03 2.80 -0.88
N LEU A 174 -1.97 3.96 -1.53
CA LEU A 174 -3.06 4.45 -2.35
C LEU A 174 -2.95 3.84 -3.74
N VAL A 175 -3.86 2.94 -4.11
CA VAL A 175 -3.78 2.19 -5.37
C VAL A 175 -5.08 2.28 -6.17
N PRO A 176 -5.06 2.06 -7.50
CA PRO A 176 -6.27 1.92 -8.30
C PRO A 176 -7.16 0.78 -7.78
N THR A 177 -8.47 1.05 -7.64
CA THR A 177 -9.43 0.09 -7.08
C THR A 177 -9.57 -1.16 -7.94
N ASN A 178 -9.49 -1.01 -9.26
CA ASN A 178 -9.53 -2.12 -10.20
C ASN A 178 -8.30 -3.03 -10.09
N ILE A 179 -7.09 -2.48 -9.87
CA ILE A 179 -5.89 -3.27 -9.57
C ILE A 179 -6.08 -4.05 -8.28
N ASN A 180 -6.44 -3.36 -7.18
CA ASN A 180 -6.59 -3.96 -5.87
C ASN A 180 -7.61 -5.12 -5.85
N SER A 181 -8.66 -5.03 -6.67
CA SER A 181 -9.69 -6.07 -6.77
C SER A 181 -9.37 -7.18 -7.78
N THR A 182 -8.65 -6.87 -8.86
CA THR A 182 -8.27 -7.86 -9.89
C THR A 182 -7.20 -8.81 -9.37
N PHE A 183 -6.21 -8.26 -8.66
CA PHE A 183 -5.09 -9.00 -8.10
C PHE A 183 -5.40 -9.32 -6.63
N GLY A 184 -6.25 -10.31 -6.41
CA GLY A 184 -6.69 -10.74 -5.08
C GLY A 184 -5.54 -11.02 -4.12
N HIS A 185 -5.77 -10.77 -2.83
CA HIS A 185 -4.77 -10.89 -1.77
C HIS A 185 -5.40 -10.88 -0.37
N LEU A 186 -4.63 -11.34 0.60
CA LEU A 186 -4.86 -11.10 2.03
C LEU A 186 -3.95 -9.93 2.44
N GLY A 187 -4.53 -8.78 2.80
CA GLY A 187 -3.79 -7.62 3.29
C GLY A 187 -3.72 -7.52 4.81
N GLY A 188 -3.27 -6.38 5.34
CA GLY A 188 -3.04 -6.16 6.77
C GLY A 188 -4.25 -6.38 7.68
N VAL A 189 -5.47 -6.05 7.23
CA VAL A 189 -6.70 -6.37 7.98
C VAL A 189 -6.86 -7.88 8.17
N GLY A 190 -6.45 -8.67 7.17
CA GLY A 190 -6.40 -10.13 7.24
C GLY A 190 -5.37 -10.61 8.25
N GLU A 191 -4.21 -9.97 8.32
CA GLU A 191 -3.17 -10.26 9.31
C GLU A 191 -3.62 -9.95 10.74
N ILE A 192 -4.25 -8.79 10.97
CA ILE A 192 -4.86 -8.47 12.28
C ILE A 192 -5.89 -9.54 12.67
N ASN A 193 -6.74 -9.94 11.73
CA ASN A 193 -7.73 -10.99 11.96
C ASN A 193 -7.12 -12.38 12.18
N ALA A 194 -5.87 -12.60 11.74
CA ALA A 194 -5.10 -13.82 11.98
C ALA A 194 -4.30 -13.77 13.29
N GLY A 195 -4.33 -12.64 14.02
CA GLY A 195 -3.69 -12.49 15.32
C GLY A 195 -2.47 -11.58 15.33
N ALA A 196 -2.18 -10.81 14.28
CA ALA A 196 -1.01 -9.93 14.23
C ALA A 196 -0.93 -8.87 15.35
N PHE A 197 -2.00 -8.67 16.12
CA PHE A 197 -2.05 -7.71 17.23
C PHE A 197 -2.29 -8.41 18.58
N GLU A 198 -1.30 -8.36 19.46
CA GLU A 198 -1.46 -8.59 20.90
C GLU A 198 -1.29 -7.27 21.68
N PRO A 199 -1.84 -7.13 22.89
CA PRO A 199 -1.49 -6.01 23.77
C PRO A 199 0.03 -6.03 24.06
N GLY A 200 0.80 -5.20 23.35
CA GLY A 200 2.25 -5.09 23.51
C GLY A 200 3.09 -5.21 22.22
N GLY A 201 2.50 -5.50 21.06
CA GLY A 201 3.21 -5.56 19.77
C GLY A 201 2.73 -6.68 18.85
N PHE A 202 3.52 -6.96 17.80
CA PHE A 202 3.29 -8.11 16.90
C PHE A 202 3.21 -9.40 17.72
N ALA A 203 2.18 -10.22 17.47
CA ALA A 203 2.14 -11.58 18.01
C ALA A 203 3.35 -12.36 17.50
N LYS A 204 4.08 -12.99 18.43
CA LYS A 204 5.26 -13.82 18.15
C LYS A 204 4.87 -15.27 17.94
#